data_AF-A0A1H1LN04-F1
#
_entry.id   AF-A0A1H1LN04-F1
#
_cell.length_a   1.000
_cell.length_b   1.000
_cell.length_c   1.000
_cell.angle_alpha   90.00
_cell.angle_beta   90.00
_cell.angle_gamma   90.00
#
_symmetry.space_group_name_H-M   'P 1'
#
loop_
_entity.id
_entity.type
_entity.pdbx_description
1 polymer ?
#
loop_
_entity_poly.entity_id
_entity_poly.type
_entity_poly.pdbx_seq_one_letter_code
_entity_poly.pdbx_strand_id
1 'polypeptide(L)'
;MKKLLLYYFIFSIITGAFIYFSSHLNIQLPRFVRHYVNDFLIIPIILFISLQVLKWSKNDTNYTLSIWVILYLCLMYSVLFEFIFPEYLARYTKDFIDIILYFASGLIFYYLQKTKNEF
;
A
#
# COMPACT_ATOMS: atom_id res chain seq x y z
N MET A 1 13.38 -15.12 5.58
CA MET A 1 13.61 -13.81 6.24
C MET A 1 12.79 -12.69 5.60
N LYS A 2 12.88 -12.50 4.27
CA LYS A 2 11.96 -11.70 3.43
C LYS A 2 10.54 -12.27 3.27
N LYS A 3 10.32 -13.52 3.67
CA LYS A 3 9.11 -14.30 3.39
C LYS A 3 7.83 -13.67 3.94
N LEU A 4 7.83 -13.08 5.14
CA LEU A 4 6.62 -12.47 5.72
C LEU A 4 6.18 -11.22 4.94
N LEU A 5 7.10 -10.29 4.68
CA LEU A 5 6.85 -9.12 3.83
C LEU A 5 6.45 -9.54 2.41
N LEU A 6 7.08 -10.59 1.88
CA LEU A 6 6.73 -11.17 0.58
C LEU A 6 5.34 -11.83 0.61
N TYR A 7 4.94 -12.51 1.69
CA TYR A 7 3.60 -13.07 1.84
C TYR A 7 2.57 -11.96 1.98
N TYR A 8 2.88 -10.90 2.72
CA TYR A 8 2.02 -9.74 2.85
C TYR A 8 1.85 -9.01 1.50
N PHE A 9 2.94 -8.88 0.74
CA PHE A 9 2.92 -8.37 -0.63
C PHE A 9 2.10 -9.24 -1.57
N ILE A 10 2.34 -10.55 -1.59
CA ILE A 10 1.59 -11.50 -2.42
C ILE A 10 0.11 -11.49 -2.05
N PHE A 11 -0.20 -11.50 -0.75
CA PHE A 11 -1.57 -11.39 -0.26
C PHE A 11 -2.23 -10.10 -0.77
N SER A 12 -1.54 -8.96 -0.67
CA SER A 12 -2.05 -7.67 -1.15
C SER A 12 -2.33 -7.69 -2.65
N ILE A 13 -1.44 -8.29 -3.45
CA ILE A 13 -1.65 -8.45 -4.90
C ILE A 13 -2.83 -9.37 -5.20
N ILE A 14 -2.91 -10.54 -4.54
CA ILE A 14 -3.98 -11.51 -4.78
C ILE A 14 -5.34 -10.90 -4.41
N THR A 15 -5.43 -10.22 -3.27
CA THR A 15 -6.67 -9.57 -2.85
C THR A 15 -7.06 -8.43 -3.80
N GLY A 16 -6.11 -7.58 -4.21
CA GLY A 16 -6.37 -6.53 -5.19
C GLY A 16 -6.81 -7.08 -6.55
N ALA A 17 -6.15 -8.13 -7.04
CA ALA A 17 -6.52 -8.81 -8.27
C ALA A 17 -7.91 -9.44 -8.17
N PHE A 18 -8.24 -10.08 -7.06
CA PHE A 18 -9.56 -10.65 -6.81
C PHE A 18 -10.66 -9.60 -6.84
N ILE A 19 -10.44 -8.43 -6.22
CA ILE A 19 -11.37 -7.30 -6.26
C ILE A 19 -11.55 -6.79 -7.69
N TYR A 20 -10.46 -6.66 -8.44
CA TYR A 20 -10.50 -6.22 -9.84
C TYR A 20 -11.28 -7.19 -10.73
N PHE A 21 -11.00 -8.49 -10.65
CA PHE A 21 -11.73 -9.52 -11.40
C PHE A 21 -13.22 -9.56 -11.01
N SER A 22 -13.53 -9.47 -9.72
CA SER A 22 -14.92 -9.42 -9.25
C SER A 22 -15.67 -8.21 -9.81
N SER A 23 -15.01 -7.05 -9.86
CA SER A 23 -15.58 -5.85 -10.48
C SER A 23 -15.77 -6.01 -11.99
N HIS A 24 -14.88 -6.73 -12.67
CA HIS A 24 -15.01 -6.99 -14.11
C HIS A 24 -16.14 -7.97 -14.43
N LEU A 25 -16.37 -8.96 -13.56
CA LEU A 25 -17.45 -9.95 -13.66
C LEU A 25 -18.82 -9.42 -13.19
N ASN A 26 -18.93 -8.12 -12.89
CA ASN A 26 -20.13 -7.48 -12.33
C ASN A 26 -20.64 -8.14 -11.02
N ILE A 27 -19.77 -8.81 -10.27
CA ILE A 27 -20.10 -9.35 -8.96
C ILE A 27 -20.19 -8.18 -7.99
N GLN A 28 -21.37 -8.01 -7.37
CA GLN A 28 -21.60 -6.93 -6.41
C GLN A 28 -20.85 -7.22 -5.10
N LEU A 29 -19.63 -6.71 -4.99
CA LEU A 29 -18.87 -6.73 -3.75
C LEU A 29 -19.47 -5.73 -2.74
N PRO A 30 -19.33 -5.99 -1.42
CA PRO A 30 -19.70 -5.04 -0.39
C PRO A 30 -19.06 -3.68 -0.64
N ARG A 31 -19.82 -2.60 -0.42
CA ARG A 31 -19.38 -1.21 -0.69
C ARG A 31 -18.03 -0.91 -0.02
N PHE A 32 -17.83 -1.36 1.22
CA PHE A 32 -16.58 -1.18 1.94
C PHE A 32 -15.37 -1.79 1.21
N VAL A 33 -15.51 -3.01 0.69
CA VAL A 33 -14.42 -3.71 -0.02
C VAL A 33 -14.04 -2.99 -1.30
N ARG A 34 -15.05 -2.52 -2.04
CA ARG A 34 -14.84 -1.85 -3.32
C ARG A 34 -14.17 -0.48 -3.18
N HIS A 35 -14.42 0.23 -2.08
CA HIS A 35 -13.99 1.61 -1.90
C HIS A 35 -12.72 1.76 -1.05
N TYR A 36 -12.45 0.88 -0.07
CA TYR A 36 -11.37 1.12 0.91
C TYR A 36 -10.25 0.09 0.87
N VAL A 37 -10.54 -1.15 0.44
CA VAL A 37 -9.55 -2.23 0.52
C VAL A 37 -8.43 -2.01 -0.47
N ASN A 38 -8.71 -1.50 -1.67
CA ASN A 38 -7.66 -1.19 -2.64
C ASN A 38 -6.71 -0.09 -2.14
N ASP A 39 -7.26 0.95 -1.52
CA ASP A 39 -6.49 2.06 -0.96
C ASP A 39 -5.61 1.61 0.20
N PHE A 40 -6.10 0.69 1.05
CA PHE A 40 -5.26 0.08 2.06
C PHE A 40 -4.14 -0.79 1.45
N LEU A 41 -4.41 -1.56 0.40
CA LEU A 41 -3.46 -2.53 -0.16
C LEU A 41 -2.38 -1.90 -1.05
N ILE A 42 -2.58 -0.70 -1.57
CA ILE A 42 -1.63 -0.11 -2.54
C ILE A 42 -0.30 0.29 -1.89
N ILE A 43 -0.34 0.84 -0.68
CA ILE A 43 0.85 1.29 0.07
C ILE A 43 1.87 0.18 0.28
N PRO A 44 1.52 -1.02 0.80
CA PRO A 44 2.49 -2.07 1.06
C PRO A 44 3.04 -2.69 -0.22
N ILE A 45 2.26 -2.68 -1.30
CA ILE A 45 2.73 -3.09 -2.64
C ILE A 45 3.86 -2.16 -3.08
N ILE A 46 3.65 -0.85 -3.02
CA ILE A 46 4.63 0.13 -3.46
C ILE A 46 5.84 0.15 -2.56
N LEU A 47 5.65 0.16 -1.23
CA LEU A 47 6.77 0.13 -0.27
C LEU A 47 7.62 -1.13 -0.46
N PHE A 48 7.02 -2.29 -0.72
CA PHE A 48 7.77 -3.51 -1.00
C PHE A 48 8.58 -3.39 -2.29
N ILE A 49 8.00 -2.84 -3.37
CA ILE A 49 8.71 -2.62 -4.63
C ILE A 49 9.87 -1.63 -4.43
N SER A 50 9.62 -0.48 -3.79
CA SER A 50 10.65 0.52 -3.47
C SER A 50 11.77 -0.09 -2.62
N LEU A 51 11.44 -0.93 -1.64
CA LEU A 51 12.41 -1.65 -0.83
C LEU A 51 13.28 -2.58 -1.69
N GLN A 52 12.71 -3.34 -2.62
CA GLN A 52 13.50 -4.21 -3.50
C GLN A 52 14.39 -3.40 -4.45
N VAL A 53 13.86 -2.32 -5.03
CA VAL A 53 14.62 -1.43 -5.92
C VAL A 53 15.80 -0.80 -5.18
N LEU A 54 15.61 -0.34 -3.94
CA LEU A 54 16.69 0.24 -3.14
C LEU A 54 17.72 -0.79 -2.70
N LYS A 55 17.30 -2.02 -2.32
CA LYS A 55 18.23 -3.13 -2.04
C LYS A 55 19.09 -3.46 -3.26
N TRP A 56 18.49 -3.49 -4.45
CA TRP A 56 19.18 -3.75 -5.70
C TRP A 56 20.13 -2.60 -6.07
N SER A 57 19.66 -1.35 -6.04
CA SER A 57 20.43 -0.16 -6.40
C SER A 57 21.61 0.09 -5.46
N LYS A 58 21.44 -0.10 -4.15
CA LYS A 58 22.50 0.05 -3.15
C LYS A 58 23.35 -1.20 -2.96
N ASN A 59 23.01 -2.29 -3.65
CA ASN A 59 23.59 -3.63 -3.48
C ASN A 59 23.63 -4.10 -2.00
N ASP A 60 22.69 -3.62 -1.20
CA ASP A 60 22.58 -3.92 0.23
C ASP A 60 21.33 -4.76 0.48
N THR A 61 21.54 -6.04 0.76
CA THR A 61 20.45 -7.00 0.98
C THR A 61 19.72 -6.76 2.31
N ASN A 62 20.35 -6.08 3.27
CA ASN A 62 19.83 -5.76 4.60
C ASN A 62 19.23 -4.36 4.69
N TYR A 63 19.21 -3.61 3.58
CA TYR A 63 18.61 -2.29 3.54
C TYR A 63 17.15 -2.32 4.03
N THR A 64 16.79 -1.35 4.86
CA THR A 64 15.45 -1.17 5.42
C THR A 64 14.96 0.24 5.11
N LEU A 65 13.65 0.40 4.88
CA LEU A 65 13.08 1.72 4.66
C LEU A 65 13.01 2.47 5.99
N SER A 66 13.53 3.70 6.01
CA SER A 66 13.33 4.61 7.13
C SER A 66 11.86 4.98 7.26
N ILE A 67 11.38 5.16 8.49
CA ILE A 67 10.02 5.62 8.77
C ILE A 67 9.69 6.91 8.03
N TRP A 68 10.67 7.80 7.84
CA TRP A 68 10.50 9.05 7.09
C TRP A 68 10.15 8.81 5.61
N VAL A 69 10.74 7.79 4.99
CA VAL A 69 10.43 7.43 3.60
C VAL A 69 9.02 6.85 3.50
N ILE A 70 8.62 6.04 4.48
CA ILE A 70 7.26 5.47 4.56
C ILE A 70 6.22 6.58 4.72
N LEU A 71 6.44 7.50 5.67
CA LEU A 71 5.55 8.65 5.91
C LEU A 71 5.49 9.57 4.70
N TYR A 72 6.62 9.83 4.03
CA TYR A 72 6.66 10.59 2.79
C TYR A 72 5.80 9.94 1.70
N LEU A 73 5.91 8.63 1.51
CA LEU A 73 5.09 7.90 0.54
C LEU A 73 3.59 7.96 0.89
N CYS A 74 3.24 7.79 2.16
CA CYS A 74 1.85 7.90 2.63
C CYS A 74 1.29 9.30 2.38
N LEU A 75 2.04 10.35 2.70
CA LEU A 75 1.67 11.75 2.42
C LEU A 75 1.52 11.99 0.92
N MET A 76 2.49 11.54 0.12
CA MET A 76 2.46 11.70 -1.33
C MET A 76 1.21 11.04 -1.94
N TYR A 77 0.90 9.81 -1.53
CA TYR A 77 -0.31 9.10 -1.99
C TYR A 77 -1.58 9.79 -1.51
N SER A 78 -1.64 10.21 -0.25
CA SER A 78 -2.77 10.98 0.28
C SER A 78 -3.02 12.24 -0.54
N VAL A 79 -1.98 13.03 -0.85
CA VAL A 79 -2.12 14.26 -1.65
C VAL A 79 -2.55 13.93 -3.09
N LEU A 80 -1.93 12.92 -3.71
CA LEU A 80 -2.25 12.55 -5.09
C LEU A 80 -3.69 12.04 -5.25
N PHE A 81 -4.13 11.13 -4.40
CA PHE A 81 -5.43 10.48 -4.53
C PHE A 81 -6.59 11.31 -3.96
N GLU A 82 -6.36 12.12 -2.92
CA GLU A 82 -7.42 12.91 -2.27
C GLU A 82 -7.52 14.37 -2.75
N PHE A 83 -6.46 14.92 -3.32
CA PHE A 83 -6.43 16.33 -3.71
C PHE A 83 -6.25 16.50 -5.21
N ILE A 84 -5.35 15.74 -5.83
CA ILE A 84 -5.05 15.91 -7.26
C ILE A 84 -6.07 15.15 -8.11
N PHE A 85 -6.21 13.82 -7.94
CA PHE A 85 -7.10 13.03 -8.80
C PHE A 85 -8.59 13.38 -8.76
N PRO A 86 -9.20 13.82 -7.65
CA PRO A 86 -10.61 14.22 -7.64
C PRO A 86 -10.92 15.41 -8.53
N GLU A 87 -9.93 16.29 -8.79
CA GLU A 87 -10.09 17.42 -9.70
C GLU A 87 -10.21 16.97 -11.17
N TYR A 88 -9.66 15.81 -11.52
CA TYR A 88 -9.66 15.29 -12.90
C TYR A 88 -10.64 14.14 -13.12
N LEU A 89 -10.98 13.40 -12.06
CA LEU A 89 -11.78 12.18 -12.13
C LEU A 89 -12.94 12.27 -11.14
N ALA A 90 -14.15 12.51 -11.66
CA ALA A 90 -15.41 12.58 -10.91
C ALA A 90 -15.78 11.30 -10.12
N ARG A 91 -14.94 10.26 -10.19
CA ARG A 91 -15.06 9.01 -9.45
C ARG A 91 -14.49 9.11 -8.03
N TYR A 92 -13.54 10.01 -7.78
CA TYR A 92 -12.90 10.13 -6.47
C TYR A 92 -13.66 11.13 -5.61
N THR A 93 -14.07 10.68 -4.43
CA THR A 93 -14.68 11.54 -3.42
C THR A 93 -13.62 11.78 -2.38
N LYS A 94 -13.45 13.04 -1.95
CA LYS A 94 -12.48 13.37 -0.92
C LYS A 94 -12.90 12.70 0.39
N ASP A 95 -12.27 11.59 0.74
CA ASP A 95 -12.56 10.81 1.93
C ASP A 95 -11.33 10.78 2.84
N PHE A 96 -11.46 11.41 4.00
CA PHE A 96 -10.41 11.39 5.02
C PHE A 96 -10.09 9.97 5.51
N ILE A 97 -11.00 9.01 5.30
CA ILE A 97 -10.78 7.59 5.60
C ILE A 97 -9.63 7.03 4.76
N ASP A 98 -9.49 7.44 3.49
CA ASP A 98 -8.44 6.93 2.59
C ASP A 98 -7.05 7.35 3.06
N ILE A 99 -6.93 8.59 3.57
CA ILE A 99 -5.72 9.08 4.24
C ILE A 99 -5.39 8.16 5.43
N ILE A 100 -6.37 7.89 6.31
CA ILE A 100 -6.15 7.03 7.48
C ILE A 100 -5.70 5.62 7.04
N LEU A 101 -6.30 5.07 5.99
CA LEU A 101 -5.93 3.76 5.45
C LEU A 101 -4.51 3.73 4.89
N TYR A 102 -4.09 4.77 4.17
CA TYR A 102 -2.71 4.87 3.67
C TYR A 102 -1.70 4.86 4.81
N PHE A 103 -1.92 5.68 5.84
CA PHE A 103 -1.03 5.73 7.00
C PHE A 103 -1.07 4.44 7.83
N ALA A 104 -2.25 3.85 8.06
CA ALA A 104 -2.39 2.59 8.77
C ALA A 104 -1.62 1.47 8.07
N SER A 105 -1.73 1.39 6.75
CA SER A 105 -1.04 0.40 5.94
C SER A 105 0.48 0.60 5.93
N GLY A 106 0.93 1.85 5.84
CA GLY A 106 2.35 2.20 5.97
C GLY A 106 2.94 1.84 7.34
N LEU A 107 2.19 2.08 8.42
CA LEU A 107 2.61 1.70 9.78
C LEU A 107 2.67 0.19 9.98
N ILE A 108 1.71 -0.56 9.43
CA ILE A 108 1.75 -2.03 9.44
C ILE A 108 2.99 -2.52 8.71
N PHE A 109 3.28 -1.98 7.52
CA PHE A 109 4.49 -2.31 6.78
C PHE A 109 5.76 -2.01 7.59
N TYR A 110 5.83 -0.85 8.26
CA TYR A 110 6.94 -0.48 9.12
C TYR A 110 7.13 -1.47 10.29
N TYR A 111 6.04 -1.85 10.96
CA TYR A 111 6.10 -2.80 12.07
C TYR A 111 6.55 -4.19 11.60
N LEU A 112 6.00 -4.67 10.48
CA LEU A 112 6.41 -5.93 9.86
C LEU A 112 7.89 -5.93 9.44
N GLN A 113 8.42 -4.76 9.07
CA GLN A 113 9.84 -4.57 8.78
C GLN A 113 10.70 -4.55 10.05
N LYS A 114 10.29 -3.84 11.11
CA LYS A 114 11.07 -3.63 12.34
C LYS A 114 11.10 -4.83 13.27
N THR A 115 10.01 -5.61 13.35
CA THR A 115 9.89 -6.83 14.19
C THR A 115 10.98 -7.89 13.91
N LYS A 116 11.85 -7.65 12.94
CA LYS A 116 12.92 -8.55 12.53
C LYS A 116 14.35 -7.99 12.67
N ASN A 117 14.51 -6.72 13.04
CA ASN A 117 15.83 -6.11 13.28
C ASN A 117 16.26 -6.19 14.75
N GLU A 118 15.39 -6.70 15.63
CA GLU A 118 15.73 -7.09 17.00
C GLU A 118 15.72 -8.62 17.03
N PHE A 119 16.73 -9.23 17.67
CA PHE A 119 17.14 -10.65 17.69
C PHE A 119 18.25 -11.05 16.70
#